data_AF-A0AAE9EPK7-F1
#
_entry.id   AF-A0AAE9EPK7-F1
#
_cell.length_a   1.000
_cell.length_b   1.000
_cell.length_c   1.000
_cell.angle_alpha   90.00
_cell.angle_beta   90.00
_cell.angle_gamma   90.00
#
_symmetry.space_group_name_H-M   'P 1'
#
loop_
_entity.id
_entity.type
_entity.pdbx_description
1 polymer ?
#
loop_
_entity_poly.entity_id
_entity_poly.type
_entity_poly.pdbx_seq_one_letter_code
_entity_poly.pdbx_strand_id
1 'polypeptide(L)'
;MVSRFFSKQSFHRRGSQVPVVITENSVIGDFNTLVKVAANHLGFSPNLQSTYSVSYIATVTEKGEEIARLGSPLHQMINKVSEYASRRSTVLADDIRKMDKHYGGSFLREAVRKEYLELRASKGNSKNQKFDYYVIRKRLKGHDKLQATMQNVVRGKGMCTLEDIKKIKGMDWVSIE
;
A
#
# COMPACT_ATOMS: atom_id res chain seq x y z
N MET A 1 -33.94 -13.96 8.80
CA MET A 1 -34.60 -13.24 7.67
C MET A 1 -33.62 -12.15 7.25
N VAL A 2 -32.88 -12.15 6.14
CA VAL A 2 -32.86 -12.87 4.86
C VAL A 2 -31.40 -13.28 4.57
N SER A 3 -31.12 -14.56 4.30
CA SER A 3 -29.80 -14.96 3.79
C SER A 3 -29.79 -14.72 2.27
N ARG A 4 -28.89 -13.85 1.80
CA ARG A 4 -28.65 -13.70 0.36
C ARG A 4 -27.50 -14.63 -0.02
N PHE A 5 -27.85 -15.74 -0.66
CA PHE A 5 -26.88 -16.64 -1.31
C PHE A 5 -26.34 -15.97 -2.56
N PHE A 6 -25.07 -15.57 -2.55
CA PHE A 6 -24.37 -15.19 -3.78
C PHE A 6 -23.47 -16.34 -4.22
N SER A 7 -24.01 -17.24 -5.05
CA SER A 7 -23.18 -18.17 -5.82
C SER A 7 -22.61 -17.43 -7.04
N LYS A 8 -21.38 -16.91 -6.94
CA LYS A 8 -20.58 -16.68 -8.15
C LYS A 8 -19.95 -18.01 -8.54
N GLN A 9 -20.68 -18.76 -9.36
CA GLN A 9 -20.17 -19.91 -10.09
C GLN A 9 -19.08 -19.43 -11.05
N SER A 10 -17.82 -19.81 -10.82
CA SER A 10 -16.87 -19.99 -11.91
C SER A 10 -16.88 -21.47 -12.29
N PHE A 11 -17.34 -21.73 -13.51
CA PHE A 11 -17.31 -23.06 -14.11
C PHE A 11 -15.85 -23.44 -14.41
N HIS A 12 -15.30 -24.38 -13.65
CA HIS A 12 -14.24 -25.25 -14.15
C HIS A 12 -14.73 -26.70 -14.14
N ARG A 13 -14.70 -27.31 -15.32
CA ARG A 13 -15.07 -28.71 -15.59
C ARG A 13 -14.19 -29.67 -14.78
N ARG A 14 -14.84 -30.57 -14.05
CA ARG A 14 -14.34 -31.82 -13.44
C ARG A 14 -13.11 -31.68 -12.52
N GLY A 15 -13.39 -31.60 -11.23
CA GLY A 15 -12.41 -31.81 -10.16
C GLY A 15 -12.77 -31.02 -8.91
N SER A 16 -13.46 -31.68 -7.97
CA SER A 16 -13.71 -31.23 -6.59
C SER A 16 -14.37 -29.87 -6.43
N GLN A 17 -15.71 -29.86 -6.32
CA GLN A 17 -16.41 -28.77 -5.65
C GLN A 17 -15.96 -28.76 -4.17
N VAL A 18 -15.12 -27.81 -3.79
CA VAL A 18 -14.88 -27.50 -2.38
C VAL A 18 -15.96 -26.47 -1.99
N PRO A 19 -16.94 -26.82 -1.14
CA PRO A 19 -17.90 -25.86 -0.65
C PRO A 19 -17.17 -24.91 0.29
N VAL A 20 -17.03 -23.65 -0.12
CA VAL A 20 -16.49 -22.60 0.75
C VAL A 20 -17.68 -21.97 1.47
N VAL A 21 -17.81 -22.27 2.77
CA VAL A 21 -18.76 -21.58 3.66
C VAL A 21 -18.05 -20.34 4.20
N ILE A 22 -18.41 -19.17 3.69
CA ILE A 22 -17.96 -17.89 4.24
C ILE A 22 -19.03 -17.46 5.24
N THR A 23 -18.71 -17.54 6.54
CA THR A 23 -19.54 -16.95 7.59
C THR A 23 -18.99 -15.58 7.95
N GLU A 24 -19.74 -14.52 7.66
CA GLU A 24 -19.51 -13.23 8.32
C GLU A 24 -19.89 -13.41 9.79
N ASN A 25 -18.89 -13.35 10.67
CA ASN A 25 -19.05 -13.56 12.10
C ASN A 25 -20.10 -12.60 12.68
N SER A 26 -21.24 -13.14 13.09
CA SER A 26 -21.92 -12.66 14.29
C SER A 26 -22.78 -13.78 14.88
N VAL A 27 -22.65 -13.95 16.20
CA VAL A 27 -23.48 -14.78 17.08
C VAL A 27 -23.06 -16.26 17.24
N ILE A 28 -22.25 -16.49 18.28
CA ILE A 28 -22.39 -17.53 19.31
C ILE A 28 -22.86 -18.90 18.76
N GLY A 29 -21.94 -19.61 18.13
CA GLY A 29 -22.05 -21.04 17.90
C GLY A 29 -20.65 -21.61 17.80
N ASP A 30 -20.31 -22.60 18.62
CA ASP A 30 -19.04 -23.32 18.49
C ASP A 30 -18.90 -23.78 17.04
N PHE A 31 -17.79 -23.44 16.39
CA PHE A 31 -17.51 -23.80 14.99
C PHE A 31 -17.65 -25.31 14.75
N ASN A 32 -17.36 -26.13 15.77
CA ASN A 32 -17.61 -27.58 15.70
C ASN A 32 -19.08 -27.92 15.50
N THR A 33 -19.99 -27.10 16.04
CA THR A 33 -21.44 -27.23 15.83
C THR A 33 -21.80 -26.88 14.39
N LEU A 34 -21.23 -25.81 13.83
CA LEU A 34 -21.45 -25.44 12.42
C LEU A 34 -20.90 -26.50 11.45
N VAL A 35 -19.72 -27.06 11.73
CA VAL A 35 -19.13 -28.16 10.93
C VAL A 35 -20.00 -29.42 11.03
N LYS A 36 -20.50 -29.78 12.21
CA LYS A 36 -21.41 -30.91 12.40
C LYS A 36 -22.74 -30.72 11.68
N VAL A 37 -23.32 -29.53 11.73
CA VAL A 37 -24.57 -29.20 11.03
C VAL A 37 -24.35 -29.25 9.51
N ALA A 38 -23.25 -28.68 9.01
CA ALA A 38 -22.91 -28.75 7.58
C ALA A 38 -22.66 -30.19 7.11
N ALA A 39 -21.94 -31.01 7.89
CA ALA A 39 -21.73 -32.42 7.59
C ALA A 39 -23.06 -33.20 7.54
N ASN A 40 -23.96 -32.94 8.49
CA ASN A 40 -25.27 -33.60 8.55
C ASN A 40 -26.22 -33.17 7.43
N HIS A 41 -26.22 -31.90 7.02
CA HIS A 41 -27.15 -31.40 6.00
C HIS A 41 -26.66 -31.52 4.57
N LEU A 42 -25.33 -31.52 4.36
CA LEU A 42 -24.73 -31.53 3.02
C LEU A 42 -24.02 -32.85 2.71
N GLY A 43 -24.04 -33.82 3.64
CA GLY A 43 -23.51 -35.17 3.43
C GLY A 43 -21.99 -35.25 3.36
N PHE A 44 -21.27 -34.27 3.91
CA PHE A 44 -19.81 -34.30 3.94
C PHE A 44 -19.29 -35.30 4.98
N SER A 45 -18.18 -35.96 4.65
CA SER A 45 -17.47 -36.81 5.59
C SER A 45 -17.02 -35.99 6.81
N PRO A 46 -17.15 -36.52 8.05
CA PRO A 46 -16.66 -35.85 9.27
C PRO A 46 -15.13 -35.66 9.28
N ASN A 47 -14.40 -36.20 8.31
CA ASN A 47 -12.97 -35.99 8.10
C ASN A 47 -12.64 -34.69 7.33
N LEU A 48 -13.56 -33.72 7.30
CA LEU A 48 -13.27 -32.36 6.84
C LEU A 48 -12.12 -31.78 7.66
N GLN A 49 -10.91 -31.76 7.11
CA GLN A 49 -9.81 -30.97 7.66
C GLN A 49 -10.23 -29.50 7.57
N SER A 50 -10.56 -28.90 8.72
CA SER A 50 -10.83 -27.47 8.80
C SER A 50 -9.55 -26.72 8.43
N THR A 51 -9.55 -26.10 7.25
CA THR A 51 -8.50 -25.16 6.91
C THR A 51 -8.91 -23.81 7.49
N TYR A 52 -8.24 -23.38 8.56
CA TYR A 52 -8.44 -22.04 9.11
C TYR A 52 -7.80 -21.03 8.14
N SER A 53 -8.62 -20.27 7.43
CA SER A 53 -8.17 -19.11 6.66
C SER A 53 -8.46 -17.83 7.45
N VAL A 54 -7.42 -17.19 7.99
CA VAL A 54 -7.54 -15.85 8.58
C VAL A 54 -7.46 -14.83 7.44
N SER A 55 -8.55 -14.13 7.17
CA SER A 55 -8.57 -13.01 6.23
C SER A 55 -8.36 -11.69 6.99
N TYR A 56 -7.37 -10.92 6.57
CA TYR A 56 -7.13 -9.58 7.09
C TYR A 56 -7.73 -8.54 6.15
N ILE A 57 -8.38 -7.53 6.71
CA ILE A 57 -8.85 -6.37 5.95
C ILE A 57 -7.78 -5.29 6.08
N ALA A 58 -7.07 -5.04 4.99
CA ALA A 58 -6.12 -3.93 4.90
C ALA A 58 -6.79 -2.72 4.23
N THR A 59 -6.85 -1.60 4.94
CA THR A 59 -7.26 -0.30 4.41
C THR A 59 -6.05 0.62 4.34
N VAL A 60 -6.00 1.54 3.37
CA VAL A 60 -4.93 2.53 3.31
C VAL A 60 -5.20 3.66 4.32
N THR A 61 -4.16 4.18 4.95
CA THR A 61 -4.26 5.41 5.74
C THR A 61 -4.35 6.63 4.82
N GLU A 62 -4.67 7.81 5.35
CA GLU A 62 -4.68 9.07 4.57
C GLU A 62 -3.37 9.30 3.79
N LYS A 63 -2.22 9.03 4.42
CA LYS A 63 -0.92 9.11 3.76
C LYS A 63 -0.72 8.00 2.73
N GLY A 64 -1.27 6.80 2.97
CA GLY A 64 -1.28 5.70 2.00
C GLY A 64 -2.13 6.01 0.76
N GLU A 65 -3.27 6.67 0.92
CA GLU A 65 -4.09 7.18 -0.19
C GLU A 65 -3.33 8.24 -1.00
N GLU A 66 -2.67 9.16 -0.33
CA GLU A 66 -1.84 10.16 -1.00
C GLU A 66 -0.72 9.49 -1.81
N ILE A 67 -0.05 8.48 -1.24
CA ILE A 67 0.97 7.70 -1.94
C ILE A 67 0.39 6.98 -3.16
N ALA A 68 -0.79 6.36 -3.04
CA ALA A 68 -1.45 5.71 -4.16
C ALA A 68 -1.72 6.69 -5.32
N ARG A 69 -2.10 7.92 -4.99
CA ARG A 69 -2.43 8.96 -5.97
C ARG A 69 -1.20 9.66 -6.57
N LEU A 70 -0.26 10.08 -5.74
CA LEU A 70 0.83 10.99 -6.11
C LEU A 70 2.20 10.33 -6.24
N GLY A 71 2.33 9.08 -5.79
CA GLY A 71 3.60 8.36 -5.73
C GLY A 71 4.18 8.32 -4.33
N SER A 72 5.21 7.49 -4.15
CA SER A 72 6.01 7.42 -2.92
C SER A 72 6.65 8.77 -2.58
N PRO A 73 6.96 9.03 -1.31
CA PRO A 73 7.58 10.29 -0.88
C PRO A 73 8.86 10.63 -1.66
N LEU A 74 9.67 9.62 -1.98
CA LEU A 74 10.87 9.78 -2.80
C LEU A 74 10.54 10.31 -4.21
N HIS A 75 9.54 9.72 -4.88
CA HIS A 75 9.11 10.16 -6.21
C HIS A 75 8.51 11.56 -6.16
N GLN A 76 7.68 11.85 -5.15
CA GLN A 76 7.09 13.17 -4.97
C GLN A 76 8.15 14.26 -4.79
N MET A 77 9.17 14.04 -3.96
CA MET A 77 10.27 14.98 -3.79
C MET A 77 11.01 15.26 -5.09
N ILE A 78 11.35 14.21 -5.84
CA ILE A 78 12.07 14.35 -7.12
C ILE A 78 11.20 15.05 -8.16
N ASN A 79 9.92 14.72 -8.24
CA ASN A 79 8.98 15.38 -9.14
C ASN A 79 8.84 16.87 -8.81
N LYS A 80 8.74 17.23 -7.51
CA LYS A 80 8.67 18.62 -7.07
C LYS A 80 9.91 19.42 -7.49
N VAL A 81 11.11 18.88 -7.29
CA VAL A 81 12.35 19.54 -7.74
C VAL A 81 12.38 19.64 -9.27
N SER A 82 11.92 18.61 -9.99
CA SER A 82 11.87 18.60 -11.45
C SER A 82 10.92 19.66 -12.01
N GLU A 83 9.74 19.82 -11.41
CA GLU A 83 8.74 20.80 -11.81
C GLU A 83 9.30 22.22 -11.69
N TYR A 84 9.93 22.55 -10.57
CA TYR A 84 10.53 23.87 -10.37
C TYR A 84 11.73 24.11 -11.29
N ALA A 85 12.57 23.11 -11.50
CA ALA A 85 13.68 23.20 -12.44
C ALA A 85 13.17 23.50 -13.87
N SER A 86 12.05 22.88 -14.29
CA SER A 86 11.43 23.15 -15.59
C SER A 86 10.95 24.60 -15.74
N ARG A 87 10.53 25.22 -14.63
CA ARG A 87 10.12 26.63 -14.57
C ARG A 87 11.30 27.60 -14.39
N ARG A 88 12.54 27.13 -14.53
CA ARG A 88 13.77 27.89 -14.21
C ARG A 88 13.76 28.47 -12.78
N SER A 89 13.10 27.78 -11.87
CA SER A 89 12.97 28.13 -10.46
C SER A 89 13.72 27.11 -9.60
N THR A 90 13.82 27.40 -8.31
CA THR A 90 14.58 26.62 -7.34
C THR A 90 13.69 26.18 -6.19
N VAL A 91 13.74 24.91 -5.80
CA VAL A 91 13.07 24.44 -4.58
C VAL A 91 14.01 24.63 -3.40
N LEU A 92 13.55 25.39 -2.40
CA LEU A 92 14.31 25.60 -1.18
C LEU A 92 14.46 24.29 -0.40
N ALA A 93 15.62 24.12 0.24
CA ALA A 93 15.91 22.93 1.04
C ALA A 93 14.86 22.72 2.14
N ASP A 94 14.33 23.80 2.72
CA ASP A 94 13.30 23.75 3.75
C ASP A 94 11.98 23.15 3.27
N ASP A 95 11.58 23.38 2.01
CA ASP A 95 10.34 22.81 1.47
C ASP A 95 10.46 21.29 1.29
N ILE A 96 11.63 20.81 0.89
CA ILE A 96 11.92 19.38 0.79
C ILE A 96 12.03 18.75 2.19
N ARG A 97 12.67 19.42 3.15
CA ARG A 97 12.76 18.95 4.54
C ARG A 97 11.39 18.86 5.23
N LYS A 98 10.50 19.83 4.97
CA LYS A 98 9.10 19.80 5.46
C LYS A 98 8.36 18.59 4.89
N MET A 99 8.50 18.33 3.59
CA MET A 99 7.92 17.16 2.95
C MET A 99 8.47 15.86 3.54
N ASP A 100 9.79 15.75 3.72
CA ASP A 100 10.40 14.57 4.33
C ASP A 100 9.87 14.33 5.75
N LYS A 101 9.78 15.38 6.57
CA LYS A 101 9.20 15.31 7.92
C LYS A 101 7.75 14.84 7.91
N HIS A 102 6.94 15.29 6.95
CA HIS A 102 5.55 14.84 6.80
C HIS A 102 5.44 13.31 6.63
N TYR A 103 6.41 12.70 5.95
CA TYR A 103 6.48 11.25 5.71
C TYR A 103 7.41 10.48 6.67
N GLY A 104 7.89 11.08 7.76
CA GLY A 104 8.68 10.39 8.79
C GLY A 104 10.20 10.59 8.73
N GLY A 105 10.73 11.40 7.81
CA GLY A 105 12.10 11.94 7.88
C GLY A 105 13.23 11.00 7.41
N SER A 106 12.93 9.99 6.61
CA SER A 106 13.90 8.99 6.15
C SER A 106 14.19 9.07 4.65
N PHE A 107 13.27 9.63 3.87
CA PHE A 107 13.29 9.56 2.40
C PHE A 107 14.25 10.56 1.78
N LEU A 108 14.45 11.74 2.39
CA LEU A 108 15.43 12.72 1.91
C LEU A 108 16.86 12.18 2.03
N ARG A 109 17.18 11.54 3.16
CA ARG A 109 18.48 10.87 3.34
C ARG A 109 18.67 9.78 2.30
N GLU A 110 17.63 9.01 2.01
CA GLU A 110 17.69 8.00 0.94
C GLU A 110 17.90 8.63 -0.44
N ALA A 111 17.21 9.74 -0.75
CA ALA A 111 17.33 10.45 -2.02
C ALA A 111 18.74 10.97 -2.26
N VAL A 112 19.37 11.53 -1.23
CA VAL A 112 20.75 12.01 -1.27
C VAL A 112 21.74 10.84 -1.36
N ARG A 113 21.56 9.80 -0.54
CA ARG A 113 22.43 8.60 -0.55
C ARG A 113 22.40 7.87 -1.90
N LYS A 114 21.26 7.87 -2.60
CA LYS A 114 21.11 7.28 -3.94
C LYS A 114 21.43 8.25 -5.07
N GLU A 115 21.94 9.44 -4.76
CA GLU A 115 22.35 10.48 -5.71
C GLU A 115 21.21 10.98 -6.62
N TYR A 116 19.96 10.87 -6.17
CA TYR A 116 18.85 11.48 -6.90
C TYR A 116 18.82 12.99 -6.69
N LEU A 117 19.06 13.43 -5.44
CA LEU A 117 19.08 14.83 -5.05
C LEU A 117 20.45 15.21 -4.49
N GLU A 118 20.89 16.43 -4.80
CA GLU A 118 22.09 17.04 -4.21
C GLU A 118 21.74 18.38 -3.57
N LEU A 119 22.22 18.60 -2.35
CA LEU A 119 22.11 19.88 -1.67
C LEU A 119 23.15 20.86 -2.24
N ARG A 120 22.69 22.05 -2.62
CA ARG A 120 23.49 23.15 -3.14
C ARG A 120 23.25 24.38 -2.29
N ALA A 121 24.31 25.15 -2.05
CA ALA A 121 24.19 26.49 -1.50
C ALA A 121 24.18 27.50 -2.64
N SER A 122 23.31 28.50 -2.54
CA SER A 122 23.33 29.67 -3.41
C SER A 122 24.62 30.46 -3.18
N LYS A 123 25.29 30.82 -4.29
CA LYS A 123 26.29 31.90 -4.25
C LYS A 123 25.47 33.17 -4.10
N GLY A 124 25.50 33.77 -2.91
CA GLY A 124 24.61 34.85 -2.51
C GLY A 124 24.31 35.86 -3.64
N ASN A 125 23.05 36.24 -3.76
CA ASN A 125 22.59 37.24 -4.73
C ASN A 125 23.09 38.65 -4.36
N SER A 126 22.78 39.66 -5.18
CA SER A 126 23.16 41.08 -4.94
C SER A 126 22.76 41.63 -3.56
N LYS A 127 21.85 40.95 -2.84
CA LYS A 127 21.41 41.26 -1.47
C LYS A 127 22.10 40.41 -0.39
N ASN A 128 23.16 39.68 -0.73
CA ASN A 128 23.90 38.77 0.14
C ASN A 128 23.06 37.63 0.78
N GLN A 129 21.87 37.35 0.25
CA GLN A 129 21.04 36.24 0.75
C GLN A 129 21.57 34.91 0.22
N LYS A 130 22.10 34.11 1.14
CA LYS A 130 22.45 32.71 0.91
C LYS A 130 21.24 31.85 1.27
N PHE A 131 20.93 30.88 0.42
CA PHE A 131 19.89 29.90 0.67
C PHE A 131 20.33 28.54 0.13
N ASP A 132 19.88 27.49 0.78
CA ASP A 132 20.15 26.12 0.36
C ASP A 132 18.98 25.59 -0.50
N TYR A 133 19.31 24.78 -1.48
CA TYR A 133 18.34 24.20 -2.40
C TYR A 133 18.77 22.82 -2.89
N TYR A 134 17.81 22.02 -3.33
CA TYR A 134 18.09 20.72 -3.93
C TYR A 134 18.05 20.77 -5.45
N VAL A 135 18.94 20.02 -6.10
CA VAL A 135 18.94 19.80 -7.54
C VAL A 135 18.86 18.31 -7.87
N ILE A 136 18.26 17.98 -9.00
CA ILE A 136 18.25 16.60 -9.52
C ILE A 136 19.61 16.28 -10.11
N ARG A 137 20.23 15.21 -9.62
CA ARG A 137 21.46 14.65 -10.21
C ARG A 137 21.19 13.46 -11.08
N LYS A 138 20.26 12.59 -10.66
CA LYS A 138 19.91 11.37 -11.36
C LYS A 138 18.41 11.25 -11.49
N ARG A 139 17.95 10.84 -12.68
CA ARG A 139 16.55 10.47 -12.88
C ARG A 139 16.24 9.19 -12.12
N LEU A 140 15.08 9.17 -11.46
CA LEU A 140 14.50 7.94 -10.94
C LEU A 140 14.30 6.95 -12.11
N LYS A 141 14.81 5.73 -11.93
CA LYS A 141 14.64 4.64 -12.89
C LYS A 141 13.79 3.54 -12.25
N GLY A 142 12.86 2.99 -13.03
CA GLY A 142 11.97 1.93 -12.58
C GLY A 142 10.62 2.44 -12.08
N HIS A 143 9.70 1.51 -11.89
CA HIS A 143 8.35 1.79 -11.38
C HIS A 143 8.39 2.00 -9.87
N ASP A 144 7.64 3.00 -9.40
CA ASP A 144 7.31 3.17 -7.99
C ASP A 144 6.50 1.97 -7.46
N LYS A 145 7.22 1.02 -6.84
CA LYS A 145 6.62 -0.19 -6.27
C LYS A 145 5.69 0.12 -5.10
N LEU A 146 6.04 1.10 -4.27
CA LEU A 146 5.24 1.46 -3.10
C LEU A 146 3.90 2.06 -3.55
N GLN A 147 3.92 2.96 -4.54
CA GLN A 147 2.69 3.48 -5.14
C GLN A 147 1.84 2.35 -5.75
N ALA A 148 2.44 1.47 -6.55
CA ALA A 148 1.71 0.37 -7.19
C ALA A 148 1.03 -0.54 -6.16
N THR A 149 1.73 -0.87 -5.07
CA THR A 149 1.15 -1.65 -3.97
C THR A 149 0.00 -0.91 -3.30
N MET A 150 0.14 0.39 -2.97
CA MET A 150 -0.96 1.14 -2.35
C MET A 150 -2.18 1.27 -3.28
N GLN A 151 -1.97 1.44 -4.58
CA GLN A 151 -3.06 1.40 -5.56
C GLN A 151 -3.79 0.05 -5.59
N ASN A 152 -3.05 -1.06 -5.45
CA ASN A 152 -3.67 -2.38 -5.38
C ASN A 152 -4.45 -2.58 -4.08
N VAL A 153 -3.98 -2.05 -2.94
CA VAL A 153 -4.74 -2.05 -1.68
C VAL A 153 -6.04 -1.26 -1.83
N VAL A 154 -5.99 -0.04 -2.39
CA VAL A 154 -7.17 0.80 -2.65
C VAL A 154 -8.19 0.11 -3.56
N ARG A 155 -7.73 -0.59 -4.59
CA ARG A 155 -8.62 -1.33 -5.52
C ARG A 155 -9.30 -2.54 -4.87
N GLY A 156 -8.73 -3.06 -3.78
CA GLY A 156 -9.25 -4.22 -3.04
C GLY A 156 -9.25 -5.51 -3.87
N LYS A 157 -10.18 -6.41 -3.54
CA LYS A 157 -10.44 -7.70 -4.24
C LYS A 157 -9.26 -8.67 -4.28
N GLY A 158 -8.37 -8.63 -3.28
CA GLY A 158 -7.21 -9.53 -3.21
C GLY A 158 -6.09 -9.21 -4.22
N MET A 159 -6.07 -8.00 -4.79
CA MET A 159 -5.00 -7.54 -5.70
C MET A 159 -3.64 -7.37 -5.01
N CYS A 160 -3.62 -7.43 -3.68
CA CYS A 160 -2.41 -7.32 -2.87
C CYS A 160 -2.57 -8.15 -1.60
N THR A 161 -1.52 -8.87 -1.21
CA THR A 161 -1.47 -9.63 0.04
C THR A 161 -0.74 -8.84 1.13
N LEU A 162 -0.97 -9.22 2.40
CA LEU A 162 -0.20 -8.67 3.53
C LEU A 162 1.31 -8.88 3.36
N GLU A 163 1.72 -10.01 2.77
CA GLU A 163 3.13 -10.31 2.51
C GLU A 163 3.74 -9.36 1.48
N ASP A 164 2.99 -8.98 0.44
CA ASP A 164 3.43 -8.00 -0.54
C ASP A 164 3.68 -6.64 0.12
N ILE A 165 2.78 -6.21 1.01
CA ILE A 165 2.91 -4.96 1.77
C ILE A 165 4.14 -5.01 2.68
N LYS A 166 4.34 -6.12 3.40
CA LYS A 166 5.52 -6.31 4.28
C LYS A 166 6.82 -6.28 3.48
N LYS A 167 6.86 -6.94 2.32
CA LYS A 167 8.05 -7.03 1.46
C LYS A 167 8.54 -5.66 0.99
N ILE A 168 7.62 -4.72 0.78
CA ILE A 168 7.96 -3.35 0.40
C ILE A 168 8.04 -2.37 1.60
N LYS A 169 7.98 -2.88 2.83
CA LYS A 169 7.94 -2.08 4.07
C LYS A 169 6.80 -1.04 4.06
N GLY A 170 5.64 -1.42 3.53
CA GLY A 170 4.48 -0.55 3.36
C GLY A 170 3.52 -0.50 4.55
N MET A 171 3.86 -1.19 5.65
CA MET A 171 2.94 -1.39 6.79
C MET A 171 2.53 -0.09 7.48
N ASP A 172 3.37 0.94 7.46
CA ASP A 172 3.07 2.25 8.06
C ASP A 172 1.96 3.03 7.31
N TRP A 173 1.60 2.57 6.11
CA TRP A 173 0.66 3.23 5.21
C TRP A 173 -0.69 2.50 5.10
N VAL A 174 -0.86 1.45 5.89
CA VAL A 174 -2.10 0.66 5.94
C VAL A 174 -2.56 0.45 7.38
N SER A 175 -3.86 0.42 7.59
CA SER A 175 -4.50 -0.11 8.79
C SER A 175 -4.95 -1.53 8.51
N ILE A 176 -4.76 -2.43 9.47
CA ILE A 176 -5.11 -3.85 9.33
C ILE A 176 -6.05 -4.22 10.46
N GLU A 177 -7.22 -4.74 10.08
CA GLU A 177 -8.25 -5.28 10.96
C GLU A 177 -8.40 -6.79 10.76
#